data_AF-A0A560GAY3-F1
#
_entry.id   AF-A0A560GAY3-F1
#
_cell.length_a   1.000
_cell.length_b   1.000
_cell.length_c   1.000
_cell.angle_alpha   90.00
_cell.angle_beta   90.00
_cell.angle_gamma   90.00
#
_symmetry.space_group_name_H-M   'P 1'
#
loop_
_entity.id
_entity.type
_entity.pdbx_description
1 polymer ?
#
loop_
_entity_poly.entity_id
_entity_poly.type
_entity_poly.pdbx_seq_one_letter_code
_entity_poly.pdbx_strand_id
1 'polypeptide(L)'
;MDTVGTMDRRMLLQAAATAGIAGAIVADRAEAAAPSAPPTPLSTVPLQLPTTEFTYEAVVDLEPMITLGRSPLGERRMVPITGGVFQGPRIKGTVLGGGADRQLVRSDGVLLLNALYELKTDDGAIITVNNRALIDTPPGQAPYAYSVLEFTAPEGPHAWLNRGIFVGTVHGLPPERHAVLIRVYKVV
;
A
#
# COMPACT_ATOMS: atom_id res chain seq x y z
N MET A 1 11.44 50.04 -30.53
CA MET A 1 12.31 49.05 -31.21
C MET A 1 13.35 48.71 -30.17
N ASP A 2 13.25 47.62 -29.40
CA ASP A 2 12.93 46.24 -29.77
C ASP A 2 12.40 45.48 -28.52
N THR A 3 11.15 45.01 -28.54
CA THR A 3 10.68 43.61 -28.70
C THR A 3 11.10 42.59 -27.64
N VAL A 4 10.04 42.09 -26.98
CA VAL A 4 9.88 40.87 -26.18
C VAL A 4 10.25 39.60 -26.96
N GLY A 5 10.76 38.58 -26.27
CA GLY A 5 10.85 37.19 -26.74
C GLY A 5 11.31 36.26 -25.60
N THR A 6 10.40 35.77 -24.75
CA THR A 6 9.75 34.44 -24.76
C THR A 6 10.66 33.27 -24.33
N MET A 7 10.21 32.55 -23.30
CA MET A 7 10.79 31.32 -22.75
C MET A 7 10.79 30.18 -23.78
N ASP A 8 11.76 29.27 -23.67
CA ASP A 8 11.41 27.84 -23.64
C ASP A 8 12.39 27.08 -22.73
N ARG A 9 11.83 26.29 -21.81
CA ARG A 9 12.54 25.60 -20.72
C ARG A 9 12.10 24.14 -20.72
N ARG A 10 12.30 23.45 -21.84
CA ARG A 10 12.10 22.00 -21.97
C ARG A 10 13.11 21.38 -22.93
N MET A 11 13.57 20.20 -22.52
CA MET A 11 14.42 19.22 -23.22
C MET A 11 15.93 19.36 -23.08
N LEU A 12 16.50 18.51 -22.21
CA LEU A 12 17.52 17.54 -22.60
C LEU A 12 17.66 16.46 -21.51
N LEU A 13 17.04 15.31 -21.77
CA LEU A 13 17.54 14.00 -21.33
C LEU A 13 18.97 13.85 -21.87
N GLN A 14 19.92 13.37 -21.05
CA GLN A 14 20.74 12.21 -21.39
C GLN A 14 21.70 11.85 -20.25
N ALA A 15 21.85 10.54 -20.11
CA ALA A 15 22.76 9.84 -19.22
C ALA A 15 24.22 10.00 -19.66
N ALA A 16 25.14 9.98 -18.69
CA ALA A 16 26.40 9.23 -18.73
C ALA A 16 27.26 9.59 -17.51
N ALA A 17 27.68 8.58 -16.75
CA ALA A 17 28.96 8.61 -16.05
C ALA A 17 29.50 7.18 -15.98
N THR A 18 30.24 6.81 -17.02
CA THR A 18 31.19 5.70 -17.02
C THR A 18 32.52 6.18 -16.43
N ALA A 19 33.04 5.43 -15.46
CA ALA A 19 34.46 5.41 -15.12
C ALA A 19 34.83 3.99 -14.65
N GLY A 20 35.70 3.32 -15.41
CA GLY A 20 36.50 2.16 -14.93
C GLY A 20 37.84 2.65 -14.36
N ILE A 21 38.79 1.86 -13.86
CA ILE A 21 39.01 0.42 -13.61
C ILE A 21 39.96 0.37 -12.40
N ALA A 22 39.86 -0.66 -11.55
CA ALA A 22 40.98 -1.45 -10.98
C ALA A 22 40.80 -1.78 -9.49
N GLY A 23 40.71 -3.07 -9.21
CA GLY A 23 40.78 -3.63 -7.87
C GLY A 23 40.26 -5.06 -7.90
N ALA A 24 41.15 -6.03 -8.08
CA ALA A 24 40.82 -7.43 -7.91
C ALA A 24 40.42 -7.66 -6.44
N ILE A 25 39.13 -7.61 -6.17
CA ILE A 25 38.56 -8.13 -4.93
C ILE A 25 38.65 -9.65 -5.02
N VAL A 26 39.59 -10.23 -4.27
CA VAL A 26 39.50 -11.63 -3.87
C VAL A 26 38.20 -11.72 -3.07
N ALA A 27 37.16 -12.24 -3.72
CA ALA A 27 35.93 -12.59 -3.03
C ALA A 27 36.31 -13.65 -1.99
N ASP A 28 36.33 -13.27 -0.72
CA ASP A 28 36.27 -14.23 0.36
C ASP A 28 34.97 -15.00 0.14
N ARG A 29 35.12 -16.24 -0.34
CA ARG A 29 33.99 -17.09 -0.67
C ARG A 29 33.47 -17.55 0.68
N ALA A 30 32.61 -16.74 1.28
CA ALA A 30 31.85 -17.09 2.48
C ALA A 30 31.29 -18.48 2.23
N GLU A 31 31.82 -19.44 2.98
CA GLU A 31 31.40 -20.83 2.92
C GLU A 31 29.92 -20.83 3.24
N ALA A 32 29.09 -21.09 2.23
CA ALA A 32 27.66 -21.15 2.38
C ALA A 32 27.40 -22.22 3.44
N ALA A 33 27.02 -21.78 4.64
CA ALA A 33 26.69 -22.66 5.74
C ALA A 33 25.70 -23.71 5.21
N ALA A 34 26.05 -24.99 5.36
CA ALA A 34 25.19 -26.10 4.99
C ALA A 34 23.79 -25.83 5.56
N PRO A 35 22.70 -26.10 4.80
CA PRO A 35 21.36 -25.87 5.31
C PRO A 35 21.20 -26.63 6.63
N SER A 36 21.00 -25.87 7.71
CA SER A 36 20.71 -26.44 9.03
C SER A 36 19.55 -27.41 8.88
N ALA A 37 19.66 -28.59 9.49
CA ALA A 37 18.57 -29.56 9.52
C ALA A 37 17.25 -28.84 9.84
N PRO A 38 16.15 -29.15 9.13
CA PRO A 38 14.89 -28.45 9.34
C PRO A 38 14.51 -28.54 10.83
N PRO A 39 14.04 -27.43 11.43
CA PRO A 39 13.71 -27.42 12.84
C PRO A 39 12.70 -28.53 13.13
N THR A 40 12.94 -29.29 14.21
CA THR A 40 11.99 -30.32 14.65
C THR A 40 10.63 -29.64 14.89
N PRO A 41 9.55 -30.12 14.25
CA PRO A 41 8.25 -29.48 14.41
C PRO A 41 7.81 -29.54 15.87
N LEU A 42 7.29 -28.43 16.38
CA LEU A 42 6.80 -28.32 17.76
C LEU A 42 5.53 -29.14 18.03
N SER A 43 4.88 -29.65 16.97
CA SER A 43 3.59 -30.33 17.05
C SER A 43 3.43 -31.36 15.94
N THR A 44 2.55 -32.33 16.19
CA THR A 44 2.05 -33.30 15.21
C THR A 44 0.83 -32.80 14.44
N VAL A 45 0.25 -31.65 14.82
CA VAL A 45 -0.82 -31.00 14.07
C VAL A 45 -0.26 -30.57 12.71
N PRO A 46 -0.90 -30.97 11.59
CA PRO A 46 -0.43 -30.62 10.26
C PRO A 46 -0.35 -29.10 10.07
N LEU A 47 0.71 -28.65 9.37
CA LEU A 47 0.82 -27.27 8.95
C LEU A 47 -0.26 -26.96 7.92
N GLN A 48 -1.18 -26.06 8.27
CA GLN A 48 -2.13 -25.48 7.34
C GLN A 48 -1.66 -24.05 7.02
N LEU A 49 -1.18 -23.85 5.79
CA LEU A 49 -0.81 -22.52 5.32
C LEU A 49 -2.08 -21.72 5.00
N PRO A 50 -2.19 -20.46 5.44
CA PRO A 50 -3.30 -19.60 5.04
C PRO A 50 -3.21 -19.35 3.54
N THR A 51 -4.36 -19.39 2.86
CA THR A 51 -4.47 -18.99 1.46
C THR A 51 -5.40 -17.80 1.34
N THR A 52 -5.50 -17.22 0.14
CA THR A 52 -6.27 -16.01 -0.07
C THR A 52 -7.08 -16.06 -1.36
N GLU A 53 -8.30 -15.53 -1.32
CA GLU A 53 -9.19 -15.37 -2.46
C GLU A 53 -9.46 -13.88 -2.74
N PHE A 54 -9.40 -13.50 -4.02
CA PHE A 54 -9.68 -12.12 -4.44
C PHE A 54 -11.12 -11.71 -4.09
N THR A 55 -11.27 -10.55 -3.46
CA THR A 55 -12.55 -10.02 -2.99
C THR A 55 -13.01 -8.85 -3.86
N TYR A 56 -12.20 -7.80 -3.93
CA TYR A 56 -12.43 -6.62 -4.79
C TYR A 56 -11.12 -5.82 -4.92
N GLU A 57 -11.09 -4.88 -5.86
CA GLU A 57 -10.08 -3.83 -5.91
C GLU A 57 -10.74 -2.45 -5.86
N ALA A 58 -10.04 -1.47 -5.29
CA ALA A 58 -10.48 -0.10 -5.17
C ALA A 58 -9.40 0.86 -5.67
N VAL A 59 -9.81 1.83 -6.48
CA VAL A 59 -9.03 3.03 -6.77
C VAL A 59 -9.59 4.14 -5.88
N VAL A 60 -8.81 4.57 -4.90
CA VAL A 60 -9.19 5.55 -3.88
C VAL A 60 -8.55 6.89 -4.20
N ASP A 61 -9.36 7.92 -4.42
CA ASP A 61 -8.92 9.28 -4.72
C ASP A 61 -8.52 10.03 -3.45
N LEU A 62 -7.42 10.77 -3.56
CA LEU A 62 -6.76 11.41 -2.43
C LEU A 62 -6.54 12.90 -2.69
N GLU A 63 -6.66 13.69 -1.63
CA GLU A 63 -6.15 15.06 -1.60
C GLU A 63 -4.64 15.09 -1.30
N PRO A 64 -3.99 16.25 -1.48
CA PRO A 64 -2.61 16.44 -1.03
C PRO A 64 -2.45 16.10 0.46
N MET A 65 -1.31 15.51 0.79
CA MET A 65 -0.93 15.20 2.16
C MET A 65 -0.85 16.47 3.02
N ILE A 66 -1.42 16.39 4.22
CA ILE A 66 -1.34 17.41 5.26
C ILE A 66 -0.34 16.93 6.33
N THR A 67 0.65 17.77 6.64
CA THR A 67 1.60 17.52 7.74
C THR A 67 0.95 17.87 9.07
N LEU A 68 0.96 16.93 10.02
CA LEU A 68 0.44 17.13 11.38
C LEU A 68 1.54 17.32 12.43
N GLY A 69 2.79 17.44 11.98
CA GLY A 69 3.96 17.62 12.83
C GLY A 69 4.54 16.32 13.38
N ARG A 70 5.61 16.44 14.16
CA ARG A 70 6.32 15.31 14.76
C ARG A 70 5.76 14.97 16.13
N SER A 71 5.79 13.68 16.47
CA SER A 71 5.47 13.13 17.79
C SER A 71 6.62 12.25 18.27
N PRO A 72 6.61 11.77 19.54
CA PRO A 72 7.62 10.83 20.02
C PRO A 72 7.72 9.53 19.19
N LEU A 73 6.65 9.16 18.49
CA LEU A 73 6.60 7.93 17.68
C LEU A 73 6.95 8.15 16.20
N GLY A 74 7.18 9.40 15.77
CA GLY A 74 7.47 9.72 14.37
C GLY A 74 6.70 10.92 13.82
N GLU A 75 6.86 11.16 12.53
CA GLU A 75 6.16 12.21 11.80
C GLU A 75 4.72 11.79 11.50
N ARG A 76 3.76 12.65 11.82
CA ARG A 76 2.34 12.39 11.60
C ARG A 76 1.86 13.14 10.36
N ARG A 77 1.10 12.45 9.52
CA ARG A 77 0.51 12.98 8.29
C ARG A 77 -0.95 12.58 8.22
N MET A 78 -1.71 13.30 7.41
CA MET A 78 -3.08 12.95 7.06
C MET A 78 -3.26 13.12 5.56
N VAL A 79 -3.90 12.15 4.91
CA VAL A 79 -4.26 12.22 3.50
C VAL A 79 -5.78 12.10 3.40
N PRO A 80 -6.52 13.18 3.07
CA PRO A 80 -7.97 13.11 2.95
C PRO A 80 -8.37 12.23 1.76
N ILE A 81 -9.43 11.43 1.96
CA ILE A 81 -10.03 10.60 0.92
C ILE A 81 -11.22 11.38 0.36
N THR A 82 -11.21 11.61 -0.95
CA THR A 82 -12.23 12.41 -1.65
C THR A 82 -13.24 11.59 -2.41
N GLY A 83 -12.95 10.31 -2.63
CA GLY A 83 -13.85 9.37 -3.27
C GLY A 83 -13.09 8.24 -3.95
N GLY A 84 -13.65 7.75 -5.06
CA GLY A 84 -13.07 6.66 -5.83
C GLY A 84 -14.11 5.64 -6.26
N VAL A 85 -13.62 4.52 -6.78
CA VAL A 85 -14.45 3.43 -7.28
C VAL A 85 -13.88 2.10 -6.84
N PHE A 86 -14.74 1.10 -6.69
CA PHE A 86 -14.31 -0.25 -6.39
C PHE A 86 -15.17 -1.29 -7.12
N GLN A 87 -14.56 -2.42 -7.44
CA GLN A 87 -15.25 -3.53 -8.08
C GLN A 87 -14.64 -4.88 -7.71
N GLY A 88 -15.49 -5.90 -7.66
CA GLY A 88 -15.13 -7.29 -7.43
C GLY A 88 -16.28 -8.22 -7.83
N PRO A 89 -16.09 -9.55 -7.74
CA PRO A 89 -17.08 -10.51 -8.23
C PRO A 89 -18.44 -10.42 -7.54
N ARG A 90 -18.47 -9.99 -6.27
CA ARG A 90 -19.68 -9.95 -5.43
C ARG A 90 -20.06 -8.55 -4.96
N ILE A 91 -19.27 -7.53 -5.30
CA ILE A 91 -19.44 -6.18 -4.76
C ILE A 91 -18.89 -5.15 -5.74
N LYS A 92 -19.59 -4.03 -5.90
CA LYS A 92 -19.13 -2.88 -6.70
C LYS A 92 -19.83 -1.61 -6.25
N GLY A 93 -19.21 -0.47 -6.51
CA GLY A 93 -19.77 0.84 -6.23
C GLY A 93 -18.70 1.93 -6.15
N THR A 94 -18.96 2.92 -5.30
CA THR A 94 -18.09 4.08 -5.12
C THR A 94 -17.51 4.15 -3.71
N VAL A 95 -16.31 4.71 -3.63
CA VAL A 95 -15.73 5.15 -2.35
C VAL A 95 -16.31 6.53 -2.06
N LEU A 96 -16.78 6.76 -0.83
CA LEU A 96 -17.29 8.06 -0.42
C LEU A 96 -16.17 8.98 0.06
N GLY A 97 -16.30 10.27 -0.22
CA GLY A 97 -15.46 11.29 0.40
C GLY A 97 -15.84 11.53 1.86
N GLY A 98 -14.87 12.00 2.65
CA GLY A 98 -15.06 12.31 4.09
C GLY A 98 -14.19 11.47 5.02
N GLY A 99 -13.67 10.34 4.53
CA GLY A 99 -12.64 9.56 5.20
C GLY A 99 -11.25 10.19 5.11
N ALA A 100 -10.29 9.60 5.81
CA ALA A 100 -8.88 9.99 5.71
C ALA A 100 -7.96 8.85 6.11
N ASP A 101 -6.77 8.82 5.49
CA ASP A 101 -5.65 8.01 5.93
C ASP A 101 -4.76 8.80 6.90
N ARG A 102 -4.66 8.30 8.13
CA ARG A 102 -3.77 8.86 9.15
C ARG A 102 -2.47 8.07 9.14
N GLN A 103 -1.40 8.75 8.75
CA GLN A 103 -0.11 8.11 8.56
C GLN A 103 0.87 8.46 9.67
N LEU A 104 1.70 7.50 10.04
CA LEU A 104 2.84 7.68 10.91
C LEU A 104 4.11 7.19 10.19
N VAL A 105 5.02 8.11 9.90
CA VAL A 105 6.38 7.76 9.47
C VAL A 105 7.22 7.56 10.72
N ARG A 106 7.58 6.31 10.98
CA ARG A 106 8.44 5.94 12.11
C ARG A 106 9.88 6.41 11.88
N SER A 107 10.68 6.39 12.93
CA SER A 107 12.10 6.77 12.86
C SER A 107 12.95 5.84 11.99
N ASP A 108 12.51 4.61 11.79
CA ASP A 108 13.17 3.60 10.93
C ASP A 108 12.75 3.70 9.45
N GLY A 109 11.92 4.70 9.09
CA GLY A 109 11.46 4.93 7.72
C GLY A 109 10.21 4.15 7.34
N VAL A 110 9.75 3.21 8.17
CA VAL A 110 8.50 2.48 7.93
C VAL A 110 7.30 3.40 8.09
N LEU A 111 6.39 3.29 7.13
CA LEU A 111 5.15 4.04 7.07
C LEU A 111 3.99 3.17 7.55
N LEU A 112 3.34 3.59 8.64
CA LEU A 112 2.10 2.99 9.11
C LEU A 112 0.92 3.81 8.63
N LEU A 113 -0.07 3.14 8.05
CA LEU A 113 -1.32 3.75 7.57
C LEU A 113 -2.49 3.31 8.43
N ASN A 114 -3.48 4.19 8.56
CA ASN A 114 -4.75 3.90 9.22
C ASN A 114 -5.84 4.72 8.54
N ALA A 115 -6.44 4.13 7.50
CA ALA A 115 -7.50 4.73 6.71
C ALA A 115 -8.87 4.26 7.20
N LEU A 116 -9.71 5.21 7.60
CA LEU A 116 -11.11 5.00 7.94
C LEU A 116 -11.97 5.76 6.94
N TYR A 117 -12.84 5.03 6.24
CA TYR A 117 -13.67 5.57 5.16
C TYR A 117 -14.86 4.66 4.85
N GLU A 118 -15.74 5.13 3.97
CA GLU A 118 -16.97 4.43 3.60
C GLU A 118 -16.98 4.03 2.12
N LEU A 119 -17.52 2.85 1.87
CA LEU A 119 -17.95 2.39 0.55
C LEU A 119 -19.46 2.54 0.44
N LYS A 120 -19.93 2.98 -0.74
CA LYS A 120 -21.33 2.90 -1.14
C LYS A 120 -21.47 1.92 -2.29
N THR A 121 -22.17 0.82 -2.06
CA THR A 121 -22.44 -0.18 -3.09
C THR A 121 -23.52 0.31 -4.06
N ASP A 122 -23.56 -0.27 -5.27
CA ASP A 122 -24.56 0.06 -6.29
C ASP A 122 -26.01 -0.22 -5.83
N ASP A 123 -26.20 -1.20 -4.94
CA ASP A 123 -27.49 -1.52 -4.32
C ASP A 123 -27.79 -0.67 -3.07
N GLY A 124 -26.94 0.31 -2.75
CA GLY A 124 -27.21 1.37 -1.78
C GLY A 124 -26.71 1.11 -0.35
N ALA A 125 -26.06 -0.02 -0.06
CA ALA A 125 -25.48 -0.27 1.25
C ALA A 125 -24.25 0.62 1.49
N ILE A 126 -24.12 1.09 2.74
CA ILE A 126 -22.93 1.84 3.20
C ILE A 126 -22.11 0.92 4.09
N ILE A 127 -20.84 0.72 3.75
CA ILE A 127 -19.92 -0.17 4.47
C ILE A 127 -18.75 0.66 4.98
N THR A 128 -18.50 0.64 6.28
CA THR A 128 -17.30 1.27 6.84
C THR A 128 -16.10 0.34 6.68
N VAL A 129 -14.98 0.89 6.25
CA VAL A 129 -13.70 0.20 6.09
C VAL A 129 -12.69 0.83 7.04
N ASN A 130 -12.06 -0.01 7.87
CA ASN A 130 -10.86 0.34 8.61
C ASN A 130 -9.68 -0.43 8.01
N ASN A 131 -8.84 0.26 7.27
CA ASN A 131 -7.69 -0.30 6.57
C ASN A 131 -6.39 0.14 7.24
N ARG A 132 -5.69 -0.82 7.84
CA ARG A 132 -4.39 -0.59 8.48
C ARG A 132 -3.30 -1.21 7.62
N ALA A 133 -2.29 -0.44 7.26
CA ALA A 133 -1.20 -0.92 6.41
C ALA A 133 0.17 -0.63 6.99
N LEU A 134 1.14 -1.46 6.62
CA LEU A 134 2.56 -1.24 6.82
C LEU A 134 3.22 -1.18 5.45
N ILE A 135 3.96 -0.10 5.22
CA ILE A 135 4.78 0.10 4.03
C ILE A 135 6.23 0.26 4.47
N ASP A 136 7.09 -0.61 3.94
CA ASP A 136 8.54 -0.54 4.09
C ASP A 136 9.19 -0.60 2.71
N THR A 137 10.07 0.36 2.43
CA THR A 137 10.73 0.50 1.13
C THR A 137 12.24 0.66 1.33
N PRO A 138 12.94 -0.41 1.74
CA PRO A 138 14.38 -0.33 1.96
C PRO A 138 15.13 -0.16 0.63
N PRO A 139 16.26 0.57 0.62
CA PRO A 139 17.05 0.75 -0.59
C PRO A 139 17.52 -0.59 -1.19
N GLY A 140 17.35 -0.74 -2.51
CA GLY A 140 17.81 -1.92 -3.24
C GLY A 140 16.96 -3.19 -3.05
N GLN A 141 15.81 -3.09 -2.36
CA GLN A 141 14.88 -4.20 -2.13
C GLN A 141 13.50 -3.88 -2.70
N ALA A 142 12.71 -4.92 -2.96
CA ALA A 142 11.32 -4.75 -3.35
C ALA A 142 10.51 -4.16 -2.18
N PRO A 143 9.57 -3.24 -2.44
CA PRO A 143 8.74 -2.66 -1.39
C PRO A 143 7.83 -3.72 -0.76
N TYR A 144 7.69 -3.66 0.56
CA TYR A 144 6.68 -4.38 1.32
C TYR A 144 5.51 -3.42 1.57
N ALA A 145 4.31 -3.71 1.05
CA ALA A 145 3.16 -2.83 1.18
C ALA A 145 1.85 -3.63 1.31
N TYR A 146 1.54 -4.00 2.54
CA TYR A 146 0.39 -4.86 2.86
C TYR A 146 -0.49 -4.25 3.93
N SER A 147 -1.76 -4.63 3.89
CA SER A 147 -2.80 -4.16 4.78
C SER A 147 -3.60 -5.30 5.40
N VAL A 148 -4.21 -5.00 6.53
CA VAL A 148 -5.29 -5.76 7.14
C VAL A 148 -6.53 -4.86 7.13
N LEU A 149 -7.63 -5.39 6.59
CA LEU A 149 -8.87 -4.66 6.45
C LEU A 149 -9.95 -5.26 7.35
N GLU A 150 -10.64 -4.37 8.04
CA GLU A 150 -11.84 -4.69 8.82
C GLU A 150 -13.03 -3.95 8.20
N PHE A 151 -14.15 -4.66 8.11
CA PHE A 151 -15.39 -4.15 7.54
C PHE A 151 -16.49 -4.10 8.59
N THR A 152 -17.31 -3.06 8.52
CA THR A 152 -18.61 -3.00 9.19
C THR A 152 -19.67 -2.78 8.12
N ALA A 153 -20.31 -3.87 7.70
CA ALA A 153 -21.42 -3.87 6.75
C ALA A 153 -22.77 -3.98 7.48
N PRO A 154 -23.84 -3.36 6.95
CA PRO A 154 -25.19 -3.54 7.49
C PRO A 154 -25.67 -4.99 7.30
N GLU A 155 -26.75 -5.34 8.00
CA GLU A 155 -27.48 -6.58 7.71
C GLU A 155 -27.93 -6.59 6.24
N GLY A 156 -27.96 -7.79 5.63
CA GLY A 156 -28.37 -7.99 4.25
C GLY A 156 -27.26 -8.53 3.34
N PRO A 157 -27.27 -8.20 2.03
CA PRO A 157 -26.48 -8.92 1.02
C PRO A 157 -24.96 -8.80 1.20
N HIS A 158 -24.48 -7.79 1.92
CA HIS A 158 -23.05 -7.54 2.17
C HIS A 158 -22.57 -7.96 3.56
N ALA A 159 -23.45 -8.50 4.42
CA ALA A 159 -23.12 -8.91 5.80
C ALA A 159 -22.02 -10.00 5.87
N TRP A 160 -21.73 -10.68 4.76
CA TRP A 160 -20.63 -11.64 4.66
C TRP A 160 -19.25 -11.02 4.87
N LEU A 161 -19.09 -9.71 4.64
CA LEU A 161 -17.85 -8.99 4.93
C LEU A 161 -17.52 -8.96 6.43
N ASN A 162 -18.53 -9.05 7.29
CA ASN A 162 -18.34 -9.08 8.75
C ASN A 162 -17.85 -10.45 9.27
N ARG A 163 -17.63 -11.43 8.37
CA ARG A 163 -17.45 -12.85 8.70
C ARG A 163 -16.12 -13.41 8.16
N GLY A 164 -15.14 -12.56 7.92
CA GLY A 164 -13.84 -12.97 7.38
C GLY A 164 -12.70 -12.08 7.86
N ILE A 165 -11.48 -12.60 7.73
CA ILE A 165 -10.26 -11.82 7.83
C ILE A 165 -9.86 -11.43 6.41
N PHE A 166 -9.53 -10.15 6.24
CA PHE A 166 -9.14 -9.61 4.95
C PHE A 166 -7.76 -8.99 5.03
N VAL A 167 -6.98 -9.26 4.00
CA VAL A 167 -5.68 -8.66 3.77
C VAL A 167 -5.69 -7.95 2.42
N GLY A 168 -4.76 -7.04 2.20
CA GLY A 168 -4.68 -6.36 0.92
C GLY A 168 -3.29 -5.88 0.55
N THR A 169 -3.11 -5.59 -0.73
CA THR A 169 -1.92 -4.89 -1.25
C THR A 169 -2.23 -3.42 -1.47
N VAL A 170 -1.20 -2.57 -1.36
CA VAL A 170 -1.32 -1.12 -1.56
C VAL A 170 -0.33 -0.67 -2.63
N HIS A 171 -0.83 0.04 -3.65
CA HIS A 171 -0.01 0.58 -4.74
C HIS A 171 -0.37 2.05 -4.98
N GLY A 172 0.63 2.94 -4.98
CA GLY A 172 0.42 4.31 -5.43
C GLY A 172 0.21 4.37 -6.95
N LEU A 173 -0.65 5.28 -7.40
CA LEU A 173 -0.89 5.59 -8.81
C LEU A 173 -0.36 6.96 -9.32
N PRO A 174 0.42 7.78 -8.58
CA PRO A 174 1.08 8.94 -9.19
C PRO A 174 2.20 8.58 -10.18
N PRO A 175 2.44 9.42 -11.21
CA PRO A 175 1.76 10.69 -11.49
C PRO A 175 0.41 10.53 -12.22
N GLU A 176 0.02 9.32 -12.63
CA GLU A 176 -1.14 9.06 -13.49
C GLU A 176 -2.46 9.45 -12.82
N ARG A 177 -2.55 9.28 -11.50
CA ARG A 177 -3.70 9.70 -10.67
C ARG A 177 -3.25 9.97 -9.23
N HIS A 178 -3.78 11.01 -8.61
CA HIS A 178 -3.61 11.25 -7.17
C HIS A 178 -4.51 10.28 -6.38
N ALA A 179 -4.14 9.00 -6.44
CA ALA A 179 -4.92 7.90 -5.91
C ALA A 179 -4.01 6.73 -5.50
N VAL A 180 -4.60 5.77 -4.78
CA VAL A 180 -4.01 4.46 -4.51
C VAL A 180 -4.90 3.36 -5.07
N LEU A 181 -4.28 2.30 -5.58
CA LEU A 181 -4.93 1.02 -5.87
C LEU A 181 -4.75 0.09 -4.68
N ILE A 182 -5.87 -0.39 -4.15
CA ILE A 182 -5.92 -1.38 -3.08
C ILE A 182 -6.57 -2.64 -3.64
N ARG A 183 -5.91 -3.80 -3.51
CA ARG A 183 -6.53 -5.09 -3.82
C ARG A 183 -6.78 -5.84 -2.53
N VAL A 184 -8.00 -6.31 -2.35
CA VAL A 184 -8.48 -6.93 -1.12
C VAL A 184 -8.72 -8.40 -1.34
N TYR A 185 -8.27 -9.21 -0.39
CA TYR A 185 -8.35 -10.66 -0.41
C TYR A 185 -8.89 -11.17 0.93
N LYS A 186 -9.77 -12.16 0.86
CA LYS A 186 -10.23 -12.90 2.03
C LYS A 186 -9.26 -14.03 2.32
N VAL A 187 -8.87 -14.20 3.59
CA VAL A 187 -8.10 -15.38 4.03
C VAL A 187 -9.03 -16.60 4.08
N VAL A 188 -8.60 -17.71 3.47
CA VAL A 188 -9.33 -19.00 3.40
C VAL A 188 -8.43 -20.20 3.66
#